data_AF-I6YVK2-F1
#
_entry.id   AF-I6YVK2-F1
#
_cell.length_a   1.000
_cell.length_b   1.000
_cell.length_c   1.000
_cell.angle_alpha   90.00
_cell.angle_beta   90.00
_cell.angle_gamma   90.00
#
_symmetry.space_group_name_H-M   'P 1'
#
loop_
_entity.id
_entity.type
_entity.pdbx_description
1 polymer ?
#
loop_
_entity_poly.entity_id
_entity_poly.type
_entity_poly.pdbx_seq_one_letter_code
_entity_poly.pdbx_strand_id
1 'polypeptide(L)'
;MRLLSALLLVLSACTAVYDSVYPTLSDGKYDSEFPYKSSSEQLEEISNSINLINSIAFYTGYVFDYNSRLTRKDISRIDIESAATEKVYFNRTASGTATLIYAGDGNILYLTVAHIVAFPDTVYSYFINPDGSVSEYIESISIKSRQSNYIPDLPDGGELDIILMDKNIDIAFLGKKIDPKAAFALNPFKYPWGSSSELEWGTFVYVFGYPMNYKMITKALVSNPKREKIFF
;
A
#
# COMPACT_ATOMS: atom_id res chain seq x y z
N MET A 1 -4.96 -58.57 25.99
CA MET A 1 -4.00 -57.49 26.35
C MET A 1 -2.86 -57.35 25.35
N ARG A 2 -2.21 -58.41 24.85
CA ARG A 2 -1.06 -58.30 23.91
C ARG A 2 -1.41 -57.80 22.49
N LEU A 3 -2.62 -58.04 21.98
CA LEU A 3 -3.05 -57.49 20.68
C LEU A 3 -3.29 -55.98 20.71
N LEU A 4 -3.72 -55.42 21.85
CA LEU A 4 -3.99 -53.99 21.99
C LEU A 4 -2.69 -53.18 22.00
N SER A 5 -1.62 -53.75 22.58
CA SER A 5 -0.27 -53.15 22.61
C SER A 5 0.37 -53.08 21.22
N ALA A 6 0.12 -54.08 20.36
CA ALA A 6 0.62 -54.08 18.99
C ALA A 6 -0.07 -53.05 18.10
N LEU A 7 -1.37 -52.81 18.30
CA LEU A 7 -2.14 -51.81 17.55
C LEU A 7 -1.71 -50.37 17.87
N LEU A 8 -1.37 -50.08 19.14
CA LEU A 8 -0.86 -48.78 19.56
C LEU A 8 0.52 -48.44 18.96
N LEU A 9 1.40 -49.45 18.78
CA LEU A 9 2.73 -49.26 18.18
C LEU A 9 2.68 -48.95 16.67
N VAL A 10 1.69 -49.49 15.94
CA VAL A 10 1.52 -49.21 14.50
C VAL A 10 0.96 -47.80 14.27
N LEU A 11 0.11 -47.31 15.17
CA LEU A 11 -0.47 -45.96 15.06
C LEU A 11 0.55 -44.85 15.37
N SER A 12 1.54 -45.07 16.23
CA SER A 12 2.61 -44.11 16.53
C SER A 12 3.69 -44.02 15.44
N ALA A 13 3.81 -45.03 14.57
CA ALA A 13 4.81 -45.05 13.51
C ALA A 13 4.44 -44.13 12.33
N CYS A 14 3.15 -43.93 12.05
CA CYS A 14 2.72 -43.09 10.91
C CYS A 14 2.95 -41.60 11.12
N THR A 15 2.95 -41.09 12.36
CA THR A 15 3.18 -39.67 12.63
C THR A 15 4.64 -39.28 12.55
N ALA A 16 5.56 -40.16 12.95
CA ALA A 16 7.00 -39.91 12.92
C ALA A 16 7.59 -39.86 11.49
N VAL A 17 6.95 -40.52 10.52
CA VAL A 17 7.43 -40.53 9.13
C VAL A 17 7.28 -39.15 8.49
N TYR A 18 6.22 -38.40 8.81
CA TYR A 18 5.97 -37.10 8.19
C TYR A 18 7.08 -36.08 8.52
N ASP A 19 7.45 -35.98 9.81
CA ASP A 19 8.55 -35.11 10.27
C ASP A 19 9.92 -35.57 9.73
N SER A 20 10.10 -36.88 9.48
CA SER A 20 11.35 -37.42 8.92
C SER A 20 11.48 -37.22 7.41
N VAL A 21 10.36 -37.13 6.67
CA VAL A 21 10.33 -36.98 5.21
C VAL A 21 10.33 -35.51 4.79
N TYR A 22 9.78 -34.61 5.63
CA TYR A 22 9.76 -33.16 5.37
C TYR A 22 10.19 -32.34 6.62
N PRO A 23 11.45 -32.46 7.06
CA PRO A 23 11.92 -31.81 8.29
C PRO A 23 11.86 -30.27 8.23
N THR A 24 11.86 -29.70 7.03
CA THR A 24 11.76 -28.26 6.76
C THR A 24 10.40 -27.66 7.10
N LEU A 25 9.33 -28.46 7.19
CA LEU A 25 7.98 -27.99 7.52
C LEU A 25 7.75 -27.81 9.04
N SER A 26 8.66 -28.35 9.86
CA SER A 26 8.55 -28.37 11.33
C SER A 26 9.67 -27.57 12.02
N ASP A 27 10.47 -26.81 11.26
CA ASP A 27 11.60 -26.02 11.80
C ASP A 27 11.20 -24.63 12.32
N GLY A 28 9.94 -24.24 12.11
CA GLY A 28 9.36 -22.96 12.54
C GLY A 28 9.72 -21.78 11.63
N LYS A 29 10.34 -22.02 10.47
CA LYS A 29 10.68 -21.01 9.46
C LYS A 29 9.66 -21.00 8.32
N TYR A 30 9.87 -20.09 7.37
CA TYR A 30 9.03 -20.04 6.17
C TYR A 30 9.34 -21.17 5.19
N ASP A 31 8.29 -21.82 4.71
CA ASP A 31 8.40 -22.89 3.74
C ASP A 31 8.93 -22.38 2.39
N SER A 32 9.89 -23.11 1.82
CA SER A 32 10.29 -22.97 0.41
C SER A 32 9.62 -24.01 -0.50
N GLU A 33 8.86 -24.93 0.10
CA GLU A 33 8.11 -25.96 -0.61
C GLU A 33 6.67 -25.49 -0.86
N PHE A 34 6.06 -26.01 -1.93
CA PHE A 34 4.66 -25.69 -2.22
C PHE A 34 3.74 -26.27 -1.14
N PRO A 35 2.73 -25.52 -0.69
CA PRO A 35 1.78 -26.01 0.29
C PRO A 35 1.04 -27.24 -0.26
N TYR A 36 1.14 -28.33 0.48
CA TYR A 36 0.49 -29.61 0.21
C TYR A 36 -0.95 -29.66 0.75
N LYS A 37 -1.33 -28.71 1.62
CA LYS A 37 -2.69 -28.53 2.15
C LYS A 37 -3.37 -27.31 1.52
N SER A 38 -4.69 -27.37 1.43
CA SER A 38 -5.51 -26.22 1.03
C SER A 38 -5.40 -25.11 2.08
N SER A 39 -5.09 -23.90 1.64
CA SER A 39 -5.07 -22.69 2.48
C SER A 39 -6.21 -21.72 2.13
N SER A 40 -7.24 -22.19 1.42
CA SER A 40 -8.28 -21.32 0.86
C SER A 40 -9.01 -20.49 1.92
N GLU A 41 -9.33 -21.07 3.07
CA GLU A 41 -10.01 -20.38 4.17
C GLU A 41 -9.14 -19.24 4.73
N GLN A 42 -7.84 -19.48 4.93
CA GLN A 42 -6.91 -18.46 5.41
C GLN A 42 -6.71 -17.35 4.38
N LEU A 43 -6.60 -17.71 3.11
CA LEU A 43 -6.48 -16.74 2.01
C LEU A 43 -7.74 -15.88 1.89
N GLU A 44 -8.92 -16.47 2.05
CA GLU A 44 -10.19 -15.74 2.07
C GLU A 44 -10.25 -14.78 3.26
N GLU A 45 -9.90 -15.23 4.46
CA GLU A 45 -9.86 -14.40 5.67
C GLU A 45 -8.89 -13.22 5.51
N ILE A 46 -7.66 -13.47 5.02
CA ILE A 46 -6.69 -12.40 4.75
C ILE A 46 -7.27 -11.43 3.73
N SER A 47 -7.88 -11.93 2.65
CA SER A 47 -8.43 -11.09 1.57
C SER A 47 -9.53 -10.12 2.03
N ASN A 48 -10.22 -10.43 3.14
CA ASN A 48 -11.24 -9.57 3.73
C ASN A 48 -10.65 -8.35 4.47
N SER A 49 -9.37 -8.40 4.84
CA SER A 49 -8.63 -7.27 5.41
C SER A 49 -7.95 -6.39 4.35
N ILE A 50 -8.01 -6.79 3.08
CA ILE A 50 -7.34 -6.11 1.96
C ILE A 50 -8.37 -5.34 1.13
N ASN A 51 -8.15 -4.04 0.99
CA ASN A 51 -9.08 -3.10 0.35
C ASN A 51 -8.40 -2.25 -0.73
N LEU A 52 -9.19 -1.82 -1.72
CA LEU A 52 -8.79 -0.86 -2.74
C LEU A 52 -8.83 0.55 -2.13
N ILE A 53 -7.68 1.21 -2.08
CA ILE A 53 -7.59 2.63 -1.71
C ILE A 53 -7.50 3.47 -2.98
N ASN A 54 -8.29 4.55 -3.04
CA ASN A 54 -8.25 5.54 -4.09
C ASN A 54 -7.88 6.89 -3.49
N SER A 55 -7.00 7.62 -4.17
CA SER A 55 -6.55 8.93 -3.74
C SER A 55 -6.67 9.92 -4.89
N ILE A 56 -7.26 11.07 -4.62
CA ILE A 56 -7.48 12.14 -5.60
C ILE A 56 -6.99 13.45 -5.01
N ALA A 57 -6.02 14.07 -5.67
CA ALA A 57 -5.57 15.43 -5.35
C ALA A 57 -6.10 16.40 -6.41
N PHE A 58 -6.78 17.44 -5.96
CA PHE A 58 -7.31 18.51 -6.78
C PHE A 58 -6.33 19.69 -6.76
N TYR A 59 -6.05 20.25 -7.92
CA TYR A 59 -5.12 21.36 -8.09
C TYR A 59 -5.80 22.54 -8.77
N THR A 60 -5.32 23.72 -8.41
CA THR A 60 -5.54 24.96 -9.16
C THR A 60 -4.20 25.36 -9.79
N GLY A 61 -4.13 25.29 -11.12
CA GLY A 61 -3.02 25.72 -11.95
C GLY A 61 -3.16 27.19 -12.33
N TYR A 62 -2.07 27.93 -12.20
CA TYR A 62 -1.91 29.31 -12.64
C TYR A 62 -0.86 29.32 -13.74
N VAL A 63 -1.26 29.71 -14.95
CA VAL A 63 -0.39 29.77 -16.13
C VAL A 63 0.09 31.21 -16.32
N PHE A 64 1.35 31.38 -16.70
CA PHE A 64 1.97 32.69 -16.90
C PHE A 64 2.38 32.89 -18.36
N ASP A 65 2.53 34.15 -18.76
CA ASP A 65 3.10 34.51 -20.06
C ASP A 65 4.63 34.38 -20.02
N TYR A 66 5.25 33.84 -21.07
CA TYR A 66 6.71 33.73 -21.17
C TYR A 66 7.43 35.08 -21.01
N ASN A 67 6.83 36.17 -21.48
CA ASN A 67 7.40 37.53 -21.40
C ASN A 67 7.42 38.08 -19.97
N SER A 68 6.64 37.51 -19.05
CA SER A 68 6.67 37.88 -17.63
C SER A 68 8.01 37.51 -16.97
N ARG A 69 8.74 36.54 -17.54
CA ARG A 69 10.05 36.06 -17.06
C ARG A 69 10.07 35.75 -15.56
N LEU A 70 8.95 35.26 -15.03
CA LEU A 70 8.82 34.92 -13.62
C LEU A 70 9.70 33.73 -13.26
N THR A 71 10.56 33.90 -12.26
CA THR A 71 11.34 32.81 -11.69
C THR A 71 10.74 32.33 -10.37
N ARG A 72 11.21 31.19 -9.86
CA ARG A 72 10.76 30.66 -8.55
C ARG A 72 10.98 31.63 -7.40
N LYS A 73 12.00 32.50 -7.48
CA LYS A 73 12.29 33.50 -6.44
C LYS A 73 11.23 34.60 -6.41
N ASP A 74 10.65 34.92 -7.56
CA ASP A 74 9.70 36.03 -7.72
C ASP A 74 8.29 35.67 -7.21
N ILE A 75 7.94 34.38 -7.22
CA ILE A 75 6.63 33.87 -6.80
C ILE A 75 6.23 34.32 -5.39
N SER A 76 7.19 34.39 -4.48
CA SER A 76 6.94 34.84 -3.09
C SER A 76 6.61 36.35 -2.97
N ARG A 77 6.79 37.11 -4.05
CA ARG A 77 6.68 38.58 -4.08
C ARG A 77 5.51 39.08 -4.93
N ILE A 78 4.77 38.18 -5.56
CA ILE A 78 3.66 38.50 -6.45
C ILE A 78 2.35 37.94 -5.90
N ASP A 79 1.25 38.55 -6.32
CA ASP A 79 -0.05 37.91 -6.27
C ASP A 79 -0.18 36.97 -7.48
N ILE A 80 -0.13 35.68 -7.22
CA ILE A 80 -0.17 34.62 -8.24
C ILE A 80 -1.46 34.69 -9.06
N GLU A 81 -2.60 34.97 -8.43
CA GLU A 81 -3.89 34.96 -9.12
C GLU A 81 -4.01 36.15 -10.08
N SER A 82 -3.54 37.32 -9.64
CA SER A 82 -3.53 38.54 -10.47
C SER A 82 -2.49 38.49 -11.60
N ALA A 83 -1.38 37.78 -11.40
CA ALA A 83 -0.29 37.67 -12.38
C ALA A 83 -0.53 36.58 -13.45
N ALA A 84 -1.42 35.63 -13.19
CA ALA A 84 -1.73 34.54 -14.10
C ALA A 84 -2.51 35.03 -15.32
N THR A 85 -2.17 34.52 -16.49
CA THR A 85 -2.95 34.71 -17.72
C THR A 85 -4.13 33.76 -17.79
N GLU A 86 -4.01 32.58 -17.17
CA GLU A 86 -5.05 31.55 -17.14
C GLU A 86 -5.07 30.82 -15.81
N LYS A 87 -6.27 30.41 -15.39
CA LYS A 87 -6.52 29.57 -14.22
C LYS A 87 -7.17 28.27 -14.65
N VAL A 88 -6.52 27.14 -14.35
CA VAL A 88 -6.95 25.79 -14.76
C VAL A 88 -7.22 24.95 -13.51
N TYR A 89 -8.28 24.15 -13.53
CA TYR A 89 -8.58 23.18 -12.48
C TYR A 89 -8.40 21.77 -13.01
N PHE A 90 -7.64 20.94 -12.30
CA PHE A 90 -7.42 19.56 -12.68
C PHE A 90 -7.20 18.68 -11.45
N ASN A 91 -7.24 17.38 -11.66
CA ASN A 91 -6.97 16.40 -10.61
C ASN A 91 -5.86 15.45 -11.01
N ARG A 92 -5.21 14.87 -10.00
CA ARG A 92 -4.31 13.72 -10.13
C ARG A 92 -4.84 12.60 -9.26
N THR A 93 -4.85 11.39 -9.80
CA THR A 93 -5.36 10.22 -9.12
C THR A 93 -4.27 9.17 -8.94
N ALA A 94 -4.39 8.38 -7.89
CA ALA A 94 -3.63 7.18 -7.65
C ALA A 94 -4.55 6.15 -6.99
N SER A 95 -4.36 4.87 -7.29
CA SER A 95 -5.10 3.77 -6.68
C SER A 95 -4.12 2.67 -6.29
N GLY A 96 -4.39 2.03 -5.15
CA GLY A 96 -3.49 1.03 -4.60
C GLY A 96 -4.19 0.09 -3.64
N THR A 97 -3.39 -0.61 -2.85
CA THR A 97 -3.88 -1.58 -1.88
C THR A 97 -3.64 -1.04 -0.47
N ALA A 98 -4.64 -1.20 0.41
CA ALA A 98 -4.53 -0.92 1.82
C ALA A 98 -4.92 -2.16 2.63
N THR A 99 -4.22 -2.40 3.74
CA THR A 99 -4.51 -3.49 4.68
C THR A 99 -5.11 -2.91 5.94
N LEU A 100 -6.31 -3.33 6.32
CA LEU A 100 -6.91 -2.98 7.60
C LEU A 100 -6.13 -3.70 8.71
N ILE A 101 -5.43 -2.96 9.56
CA ILE A 101 -4.61 -3.53 10.65
C ILE A 101 -5.25 -3.36 12.03
N TYR A 102 -6.28 -2.50 12.14
CA TYR A 102 -7.01 -2.30 13.37
C TYR A 102 -8.45 -1.83 13.08
N ALA A 103 -9.41 -2.39 13.80
CA ALA A 103 -10.78 -1.90 13.86
C ALA A 103 -11.32 -2.15 15.28
N GLY A 104 -11.75 -1.10 15.97
CA GLY A 104 -12.21 -1.20 17.36
C GLY A 104 -12.58 0.14 17.98
N ASP A 105 -13.61 0.15 18.83
CA ASP A 105 -14.11 1.35 19.52
C ASP A 105 -14.44 2.52 18.56
N GLY A 106 -14.95 2.18 17.37
CA GLY A 106 -15.24 3.15 16.32
C GLY A 106 -14.01 3.73 15.62
N ASN A 107 -12.79 3.24 15.89
CA ASN A 107 -11.59 3.65 15.17
C ASN A 107 -11.17 2.56 14.19
N ILE A 108 -10.69 2.97 13.02
CA ILE A 108 -10.11 2.07 12.01
C ILE A 108 -8.73 2.58 11.60
N LEU A 109 -7.81 1.67 11.30
CA LEU A 109 -6.45 1.97 10.85
C LEU A 109 -6.06 1.05 9.71
N TYR A 110 -5.58 1.66 8.64
CA TYR A 110 -5.10 1.03 7.43
C TYR A 110 -3.61 1.28 7.27
N LEU A 111 -2.88 0.26 6.82
CA LEU A 111 -1.51 0.36 6.34
C LEU A 111 -1.50 0.35 4.81
N THR A 112 -0.79 1.30 4.21
CA THR A 112 -0.55 1.37 2.77
C THR A 112 0.83 1.97 2.48
N VAL A 113 1.15 2.14 1.22
CA VAL A 113 2.38 2.78 0.76
C VAL A 113 2.19 4.29 0.61
N ALA A 114 3.23 5.06 0.91
CA ALA A 114 3.14 6.52 0.93
C ALA A 114 2.86 7.10 -0.46
N HIS A 115 3.48 6.56 -1.52
CA HIS A 115 3.35 7.12 -2.87
C HIS A 115 1.93 7.07 -3.46
N ILE A 116 1.03 6.24 -2.91
CA ILE A 116 -0.38 6.19 -3.32
C ILE A 116 -1.19 7.36 -2.72
N VAL A 117 -0.74 7.94 -1.61
CA VAL A 117 -1.42 9.05 -0.92
C VAL A 117 -0.59 10.33 -0.88
N ALA A 118 0.67 10.28 -1.30
CA ALA A 118 1.58 11.42 -1.30
C ALA A 118 1.46 12.23 -2.58
N PHE A 119 0.74 13.34 -2.51
CA PHE A 119 0.70 14.34 -3.57
C PHE A 119 1.46 15.60 -3.16
N PRO A 120 2.30 16.18 -4.03
CA PRO A 120 3.00 17.43 -3.73
C PRO A 120 1.99 18.57 -3.49
N ASP A 121 2.30 19.49 -2.58
CA ASP A 121 1.42 20.64 -2.34
C ASP A 121 1.50 21.66 -3.48
N THR A 122 2.67 21.75 -4.11
CA THR A 122 2.91 22.64 -5.25
C THR A 122 3.69 21.91 -6.33
N VAL A 123 3.26 22.03 -7.59
CA VAL A 123 3.98 21.57 -8.78
C VAL A 123 4.36 22.79 -9.61
N TYR A 124 5.64 22.89 -9.97
CA TYR A 124 6.15 23.93 -10.85
C TYR A 124 6.43 23.31 -12.22
N SER A 125 5.92 23.94 -13.27
CA SER A 125 6.30 23.66 -14.65
C SER A 125 7.05 24.86 -15.22
N TYR A 126 8.03 24.60 -16.06
CA TYR A 126 8.92 25.61 -16.63
C TYR A 126 8.82 25.58 -18.15
N PHE A 127 8.97 26.74 -18.77
CA PHE A 127 9.01 26.81 -20.23
C PHE A 127 10.19 26.03 -20.78
N ILE A 128 9.99 25.45 -21.97
CA ILE A 128 11.03 24.76 -22.73
C ILE A 128 11.62 25.73 -23.75
N ASN A 129 12.94 25.85 -23.76
CA ASN A 129 13.70 26.63 -24.72
C ASN A 129 13.63 25.98 -26.13
N PRO A 130 13.92 26.73 -27.20
CA PRO A 130 13.90 26.18 -28.56
C PRO A 130 14.84 24.98 -28.80
N ASP A 131 15.89 24.84 -28.00
CA ASP A 131 16.83 23.72 -28.04
C ASP A 131 16.37 22.48 -27.24
N GLY A 132 15.18 22.54 -26.63
CA GLY A 132 14.62 21.49 -25.79
C GLY A 132 15.08 21.52 -24.33
N SER A 133 15.95 22.45 -23.95
CA SER A 133 16.36 22.62 -22.56
C SER A 133 15.27 23.28 -21.71
N VAL A 134 15.23 22.96 -20.42
CA VAL A 134 14.29 23.58 -19.47
C VAL A 134 14.79 24.98 -19.12
N SER A 135 13.95 26.00 -19.28
CA SER A 135 14.26 27.37 -18.89
C SER A 135 14.13 27.58 -17.37
N GLU A 136 14.65 28.69 -16.86
CA GLU A 136 14.43 29.10 -15.46
C GLU A 136 13.07 29.77 -15.22
N TYR A 137 12.34 30.07 -16.29
CA TYR A 137 11.07 30.78 -16.25
C TYR A 137 9.92 29.81 -16.03
N ILE A 138 9.06 30.16 -15.09
CA ILE A 138 7.90 29.36 -14.71
C ILE A 138 6.81 29.56 -15.76
N GLU A 139 6.36 28.43 -16.32
CA GLU A 139 5.19 28.36 -17.18
C GLU A 139 3.91 28.28 -16.35
N SER A 140 3.91 27.42 -15.33
CA SER A 140 2.76 27.31 -14.45
C SER A 140 3.11 26.86 -13.03
N ILE A 141 2.22 27.22 -12.10
CA ILE A 141 2.24 26.76 -10.71
C ILE A 141 0.91 26.11 -10.42
N SER A 142 0.95 24.84 -10.02
CA SER A 142 -0.24 24.11 -9.58
C SER A 142 -0.21 23.93 -8.08
N ILE A 143 -1.19 24.52 -7.40
CA ILE A 143 -1.33 24.46 -5.93
C ILE A 143 -2.45 23.47 -5.60
N LYS A 144 -2.15 22.49 -4.76
CA LYS A 144 -3.13 21.50 -4.30
C LYS A 144 -4.16 22.19 -3.41
N SER A 145 -5.42 22.15 -3.82
CA SER A 145 -6.53 22.77 -3.10
C SER A 145 -7.22 21.81 -2.14
N ARG A 146 -7.32 20.53 -2.52
CA ARG A 146 -7.92 19.47 -1.69
C ARG A 146 -7.34 18.12 -2.05
N GLN A 147 -7.34 17.20 -1.10
CA GLN A 147 -7.10 15.78 -1.33
C GLN A 147 -8.20 14.95 -0.67
N SER A 148 -8.54 13.84 -1.28
CA SER A 148 -9.48 12.83 -0.78
C SER A 148 -8.79 11.47 -0.90
N ASN A 149 -8.83 10.67 0.16
CA ASN A 149 -8.29 9.31 0.19
C ASN A 149 -9.42 8.43 0.69
N TYR A 150 -9.92 7.49 -0.11
CA TYR A 150 -11.11 6.75 0.24
C TYR A 150 -11.10 5.30 -0.20
N ILE A 151 -11.73 4.46 0.61
CA ILE A 151 -12.01 3.06 0.31
C ILE A 151 -13.51 2.94 0.02
N PRO A 152 -13.93 2.59 -1.21
CA PRO A 152 -15.34 2.60 -1.60
C PRO A 152 -16.27 1.75 -0.72
N ASP A 153 -15.74 0.64 -0.19
CA ASP A 153 -16.52 -0.35 0.58
C ASP A 153 -16.72 0.04 2.05
N LEU A 154 -16.15 1.18 2.50
CA LEU A 154 -16.29 1.65 3.87
C LEU A 154 -17.54 2.52 4.07
N PRO A 155 -18.13 2.53 5.28
CA PRO A 155 -19.23 3.42 5.63
C PRO A 155 -18.84 4.91 5.54
N ASP A 156 -19.85 5.77 5.51
CA ASP A 156 -19.71 7.24 5.52
C ASP A 156 -18.82 7.76 4.38
N GLY A 157 -19.04 7.26 3.16
CA GLY A 157 -18.30 7.65 1.95
C GLY A 157 -16.84 7.18 1.91
N GLY A 158 -16.39 6.43 2.91
CA GLY A 158 -15.10 5.74 2.91
C GLY A 158 -13.84 6.61 2.94
N GLU A 159 -13.99 7.93 3.05
CA GLU A 159 -12.89 8.89 3.23
C GLU A 159 -12.06 8.56 4.46
N LEU A 160 -10.74 8.68 4.39
CA LEU A 160 -9.76 8.39 5.43
C LEU A 160 -8.73 9.53 5.52
N ASP A 161 -8.34 9.87 6.75
CA ASP A 161 -7.29 10.83 7.02
C ASP A 161 -5.92 10.15 6.99
N ILE A 162 -4.88 10.89 6.59
CA ILE A 162 -3.50 10.44 6.74
C ILE A 162 -3.10 10.68 8.20
N ILE A 163 -2.93 9.59 8.97
CA ILE A 163 -2.55 9.63 10.39
C ILE A 163 -1.04 9.81 10.52
N LEU A 164 -0.28 9.07 9.71
CA LEU A 164 1.18 9.10 9.68
C LEU A 164 1.67 8.72 8.29
N MET A 165 2.76 9.34 7.83
CA MET A 165 3.37 9.00 6.55
C MET A 165 4.88 9.24 6.60
N ASP A 166 5.65 8.28 6.09
CA ASP A 166 7.08 8.43 5.82
C ASP A 166 7.36 8.09 4.35
N LYS A 167 7.74 9.11 3.58
CA LYS A 167 8.02 9.00 2.14
C LYS A 167 9.37 8.33 1.85
N ASN A 168 10.32 8.33 2.79
CA ASN A 168 11.63 7.72 2.62
C ASN A 168 11.53 6.20 2.70
N ILE A 169 10.69 5.70 3.62
CA ILE A 169 10.40 4.26 3.74
C ILE A 169 9.18 3.80 2.93
N ASP A 170 8.45 4.74 2.31
CA ASP A 170 7.26 4.53 1.49
C ASP A 170 6.11 3.86 2.24
N ILE A 171 5.84 4.33 3.47
CA ILE A 171 4.77 3.82 4.34
C ILE A 171 3.80 4.94 4.73
N ALA A 172 2.51 4.64 4.74
CA ALA A 172 1.47 5.51 5.29
C ALA A 172 0.44 4.72 6.10
N PHE A 173 -0.03 5.35 7.17
CA PHE A 173 -1.17 4.93 7.96
C PHE A 173 -2.35 5.85 7.68
N LEU A 174 -3.48 5.26 7.29
CA LEU A 174 -4.73 5.96 7.04
C LEU A 174 -5.76 5.55 8.10
N GLY A 175 -6.58 6.47 8.58
CA GLY A 175 -7.53 6.15 9.63
C GLY A 175 -8.62 7.18 9.77
N LYS A 176 -9.68 6.80 10.48
CA LYS A 176 -10.76 7.71 10.88
C LYS A 176 -11.58 7.11 12.02
N LYS A 177 -12.49 7.91 12.53
CA LYS A 177 -13.59 7.42 13.38
C LYS A 177 -14.83 7.14 12.54
N ILE A 178 -15.46 6.00 12.78
CA ILE A 178 -16.74 5.57 12.19
C ILE A 178 -17.70 5.11 13.30
N ASP A 179 -18.94 4.83 12.91
CA ASP A 179 -19.90 4.18 13.80
C ASP A 179 -19.27 2.90 14.43
N PRO A 180 -19.32 2.74 15.77
CA PRO A 180 -18.72 1.60 16.44
C PRO A 180 -19.26 0.23 15.98
N LYS A 181 -20.53 0.14 15.58
CA LYS A 181 -21.08 -1.13 15.07
C LYS A 181 -20.53 -1.43 13.68
N ALA A 182 -20.36 -0.41 12.84
CA ALA A 182 -19.73 -0.56 11.55
C ALA A 182 -18.25 -0.96 11.67
N ALA A 183 -17.50 -0.37 12.61
CA ALA A 183 -16.13 -0.78 12.90
C ALA A 183 -16.04 -2.24 13.34
N PHE A 184 -16.97 -2.70 14.20
CA PHE A 184 -16.99 -4.08 14.68
C PHE A 184 -17.27 -5.11 13.57
N ALA A 185 -17.95 -4.70 12.50
CA ALA A 185 -18.22 -5.58 11.36
C ALA A 185 -17.02 -5.75 10.41
N LEU A 186 -15.97 -4.94 10.57
CA LEU A 186 -14.76 -5.04 9.76
C LEU A 186 -13.82 -6.13 10.28
N ASN A 187 -13.10 -6.76 9.35
CA ASN A 187 -12.15 -7.82 9.66
C ASN A 187 -10.71 -7.32 9.49
N PRO A 188 -10.06 -6.80 10.55
CA PRO A 188 -8.65 -6.45 10.48
C PRO A 188 -7.80 -7.70 10.26
N PHE A 189 -6.59 -7.50 9.73
CA PHE A 189 -5.59 -8.56 9.58
C PHE A 189 -5.22 -9.13 10.94
N LYS A 190 -5.46 -10.42 11.17
CA LYS A 190 -5.30 -11.09 12.48
C LYS A 190 -4.09 -12.01 12.58
N TYR A 191 -3.36 -12.20 11.49
CA TYR A 191 -2.20 -13.07 11.49
C TYR A 191 -1.00 -12.35 12.14
N PRO A 192 -0.12 -13.08 12.86
CA PRO A 192 1.03 -12.47 13.49
C PRO A 192 1.97 -11.86 12.45
N TRP A 193 2.65 -10.78 12.84
CA TRP A 193 3.70 -10.20 12.02
C TRP A 193 4.84 -11.21 11.85
N GLY A 194 5.26 -11.39 10.61
CA GLY A 194 6.40 -12.21 10.24
C GLY A 194 7.75 -11.50 10.40
N SER A 195 8.83 -12.28 10.31
CA SER A 195 10.20 -11.78 10.34
C SER A 195 10.80 -11.80 8.94
N SER A 196 10.92 -10.65 8.28
CA SER A 196 11.48 -10.59 6.92
C SER A 196 12.93 -11.07 6.83
N SER A 197 13.67 -11.07 7.94
CA SER A 197 15.04 -11.60 8.01
C SER A 197 15.13 -13.13 7.95
N GLU A 198 14.01 -13.83 8.14
CA GLU A 198 13.92 -15.29 8.04
C GLU A 198 13.52 -15.77 6.63
N LEU A 199 13.25 -14.85 5.71
CA LEU A 199 13.00 -15.19 4.31
C LEU A 199 14.28 -15.69 3.64
N GLU A 200 14.15 -16.75 2.86
CA GLU A 200 15.23 -17.35 2.08
C GLU A 200 14.93 -17.28 0.58
N TRP A 201 15.94 -17.61 -0.23
CA TRP A 201 15.73 -17.75 -1.67
C TRP A 201 14.77 -18.90 -1.92
N GLY A 202 13.71 -18.65 -2.70
CA GLY A 202 12.71 -19.67 -2.98
C GLY A 202 11.63 -19.82 -1.91
N THR A 203 11.66 -19.04 -0.83
CA THR A 203 10.55 -19.01 0.13
C THR A 203 9.24 -18.71 -0.59
N PHE A 204 8.24 -19.53 -0.34
CA PHE A 204 6.93 -19.43 -0.96
C PHE A 204 6.08 -18.33 -0.32
N VAL A 205 5.47 -17.47 -1.13
CA VAL A 205 4.68 -16.33 -0.65
C VAL A 205 3.39 -16.13 -1.44
N TYR A 206 2.41 -15.50 -0.78
CA TYR A 206 1.21 -14.95 -1.40
C TYR A 206 1.28 -13.43 -1.42
N VAL A 207 0.97 -12.84 -2.56
CA VAL A 207 0.86 -11.39 -2.73
C VAL A 207 -0.60 -11.05 -2.97
N PHE A 208 -1.15 -10.19 -2.11
CA PHE A 208 -2.51 -9.70 -2.21
C PHE A 208 -2.50 -8.26 -2.70
N GLY A 209 -3.44 -7.92 -3.58
CA GLY A 209 -3.62 -6.52 -3.95
C GLY A 209 -4.67 -6.31 -5.02
N TYR A 210 -4.66 -5.09 -5.57
CA TYR A 210 -5.58 -4.63 -6.59
C TYR A 210 -4.87 -4.19 -7.89
N PRO A 211 -4.10 -5.07 -8.57
CA PRO A 211 -3.55 -4.73 -9.88
C PRO A 211 -4.69 -4.37 -10.84
N MET A 212 -4.56 -3.22 -11.51
CA MET A 212 -5.61 -2.68 -12.40
C MET A 212 -7.00 -2.59 -11.73
N ASN A 213 -7.05 -2.35 -10.42
CA ASN A 213 -8.27 -2.25 -9.59
C ASN A 213 -9.05 -3.56 -9.39
N TYR A 214 -8.47 -4.72 -9.69
CA TYR A 214 -9.10 -6.03 -9.42
C TYR A 214 -8.45 -6.73 -8.24
N LYS A 215 -9.23 -7.17 -7.24
CA LYS A 215 -8.71 -7.97 -6.13
C LYS A 215 -8.09 -9.25 -6.67
N MET A 216 -6.80 -9.45 -6.41
CA MET A 216 -6.02 -10.58 -6.91
C MET A 216 -5.15 -11.16 -5.80
N ILE A 217 -5.01 -12.48 -5.84
CA ILE A 217 -4.05 -13.23 -5.02
C ILE A 217 -3.07 -13.90 -5.97
N THR A 218 -1.80 -13.56 -5.85
CA THR A 218 -0.72 -14.10 -6.67
C THR A 218 0.20 -14.96 -5.82
N LYS A 219 0.47 -16.19 -6.27
CA LYS A 219 1.50 -17.05 -5.68
C LYS A 219 2.85 -16.71 -6.29
N ALA A 220 3.89 -16.60 -5.47
CA ALA A 220 5.24 -16.28 -5.91
C ALA A 220 6.31 -16.94 -5.03
N LEU A 221 7.56 -16.80 -5.45
CA LEU A 221 8.74 -17.19 -4.68
C LEU A 221 9.59 -15.95 -4.38
N VAL A 222 10.26 -15.93 -3.24
CA VAL A 222 11.20 -14.87 -2.87
C VAL A 222 12.46 -14.98 -3.71
N SER A 223 12.77 -13.92 -4.45
CA SER A 223 13.86 -13.88 -5.44
C SER A 223 15.06 -13.02 -5.04
N ASN A 224 15.11 -12.47 -3.82
CA ASN A 224 16.31 -11.87 -3.19
C ASN A 224 15.95 -11.36 -1.77
N PRO A 225 16.06 -12.17 -0.71
CA PRO A 225 15.61 -11.80 0.63
C PRO A 225 16.45 -10.70 1.29
N LYS A 226 17.71 -10.52 0.87
CA LYS A 226 18.67 -9.58 1.48
C LYS A 226 18.88 -8.32 0.64
N ARG A 227 17.97 -8.02 -0.29
CA ARG A 227 18.08 -6.81 -1.10
C ARG A 227 17.81 -5.57 -0.24
N GLU A 228 18.86 -4.96 0.27
CA GLU A 228 18.78 -3.61 0.80
C GLU A 228 18.48 -2.62 -0.35
N LYS A 229 17.66 -1.60 -0.06
CA LYS A 229 17.09 -0.66 -1.05
C LYS A 229 18.12 -0.15 -2.07
N ILE A 230 17.81 -0.29 -3.36
CA ILE A 230 18.36 0.61 -4.38
C ILE A 230 17.48 1.86 -4.36
N PHE A 231 18.02 2.98 -3.90
CA PHE A 231 17.40 4.28 -4.10
C PHE A 231 17.36 4.55 -5.61
N PHE A 232 16.16 4.78 -6.15
CA PHE A 232 15.94 5.38 -7.47
C PHE A 232 15.37 6.78 -7.27
#